data_AF-A0A822XZH6-F1
#
_entry.id   AF-A0A822XZH6-F1
#
_cell.length_a   1.000
_cell.length_b   1.000
_cell.length_c   1.000
_cell.angle_alpha   90.00
_cell.angle_beta   90.00
_cell.angle_gamma   90.00
#
_symmetry.space_group_name_H-M   'P 1'
#
loop_
_entity.id
_entity.type
_entity.pdbx_description
1 polymer ?
#
loop_
_entity_poly.entity_id
_entity_poly.type
_entity_poly.pdbx_seq_one_letter_code
_entity_poly.pdbx_strand_id
1 'polypeptide(L)'
;MARSRDRTEDFKDTVRSIALSLGYNESKTAAILASFIMHKPRQRSTFTKAALRTLESIKTLEQFILKHRKDYVDPHRTTEQERDSIEHEVSVFIKTCKEQIDILKNRIHDEDTSGKSKAWLTMRSDNSHVDIVAHKHGVVLILSEKLHSITSQFDQLRAIRFQDAVNKAMPRRKMHQVTNSNSPNLLDTVQETETKMVEMSALNHLMATHVLQQTQQIELLYEQAVEATKNVEMGNKEISQAVQRNSSSRTFLLLFLFVLTFSILFLDWYN
;
A
#
# COMPACT_ATOMS: atom_id res chain seq x y z
N MET A 1 28.28 9.91 -14.42
CA MET A 1 27.43 9.99 -13.21
C MET A 1 28.28 10.53 -12.07
N ALA A 2 28.03 11.76 -11.62
CA ALA A 2 28.75 12.32 -10.48
C ALA A 2 28.38 11.53 -9.22
N ARG A 3 29.36 10.92 -8.55
CA ARG A 3 29.17 10.34 -7.21
C ARG A 3 28.75 11.46 -6.27
N SER A 4 27.51 11.44 -5.79
CA SER A 4 27.10 12.30 -4.70
C SER A 4 28.00 12.04 -3.49
N ARG A 5 28.72 13.06 -3.02
CA ARG A 5 29.51 12.99 -1.80
C ARG A 5 28.55 12.83 -0.61
N ASP A 6 28.84 11.87 0.27
CA ASP A 6 28.11 11.75 1.54
C ASP A 6 28.40 13.00 2.39
N ARG A 7 27.34 13.71 2.76
CA ARG A 7 27.39 14.95 3.57
C ARG A 7 26.79 14.76 4.97
N THR A 8 26.63 13.51 5.39
CA THR A 8 26.05 13.19 6.70
C THR A 8 26.87 13.80 7.84
N GLU A 9 28.20 13.80 7.75
CA GLU A 9 29.07 14.41 8.76
C GLU A 9 29.00 15.95 8.72
N ASP A 10 29.02 16.57 7.54
CA ASP A 10 28.83 18.03 7.40
C ASP A 10 27.51 18.48 8.07
N PHE A 11 26.44 17.69 7.90
CA PHE A 11 25.15 17.94 8.52
C PHE A 11 25.21 17.82 10.05
N LYS A 12 25.83 16.75 10.58
CA LYS A 12 26.01 16.57 12.04
C LYS A 12 26.80 17.72 12.67
N ASP A 13 27.86 18.17 12.02
CA ASP A 13 28.68 19.29 12.49
C ASP A 13 27.93 20.62 12.47
N THR A 14 27.13 20.85 11.42
CA THR A 14 26.24 22.02 11.33
C THR A 14 25.20 22.01 12.45
N VAL A 15 24.56 20.87 12.71
CA VAL A 15 23.58 20.73 13.80
C VAL A 15 24.24 20.98 15.16
N ARG A 16 25.46 20.46 15.38
CA ARG A 16 26.21 20.70 16.62
C ARG A 16 26.51 22.19 16.81
N SER A 17 27.00 22.87 15.77
CA SER A 17 27.29 24.31 15.80
C SER A 17 26.04 25.15 16.11
N ILE A 18 24.92 24.85 15.44
CA ILE A 18 23.65 25.55 15.66
C ILE A 18 23.13 25.32 17.08
N ALA A 19 23.17 24.08 17.58
CA ALA A 19 22.71 23.77 18.94
C ALA A 19 23.51 24.54 20.01
N LEU A 20 24.83 24.67 19.83
CA LEU A 20 25.67 25.49 20.70
C LEU A 20 25.30 26.98 20.60
N SER A 21 25.06 27.50 19.39
CA SER A 21 24.66 28.90 19.19
C SER A 21 23.30 29.23 19.84
N LEU A 22 22.41 28.25 19.97
CA LEU A 22 21.12 28.36 20.65
C LEU A 22 21.19 28.14 22.17
N GLY A 23 22.39 27.98 22.74
CA GLY A 23 22.59 27.81 24.18
C GLY A 23 22.19 26.43 24.72
N TYR A 24 22.20 25.39 23.89
CA TYR A 24 21.90 24.03 24.36
C TYR A 24 23.04 23.53 25.23
N ASN A 25 22.71 22.94 26.39
CA ASN A 25 23.68 22.32 27.28
C ASN A 25 24.27 21.03 26.67
N GLU A 26 25.41 20.59 27.23
CA GLU A 26 26.12 19.39 26.76
C GLU A 26 25.24 18.13 26.75
N SER A 27 24.32 18.01 27.70
CA SER A 27 23.37 16.89 27.73
C SER A 27 22.33 16.93 26.60
N LYS A 28 21.77 18.10 26.25
CA LYS A 28 20.83 18.23 25.11
C LYS A 28 21.54 18.06 23.77
N THR A 29 22.76 18.57 23.61
CA THR A 29 23.55 18.40 22.39
C THR A 29 23.95 16.93 22.20
N ALA A 30 24.39 16.25 23.26
CA ALA A 30 24.65 14.80 23.23
C ALA A 30 23.39 13.99 22.90
N ALA A 31 22.23 14.36 23.45
CA ALA A 31 20.96 13.70 23.13
C ALA A 31 20.56 13.86 21.65
N ILE A 32 20.76 15.03 21.06
CA ILE A 32 20.54 15.28 19.62
C ILE A 32 21.50 14.43 18.78
N LEU A 33 22.80 14.43 19.11
CA LEU A 33 23.78 13.65 18.35
C LEU A 33 23.56 12.14 18.47
N ALA A 34 23.14 11.66 19.64
CA ALA A 34 22.77 10.25 19.86
C ALA A 34 21.56 9.83 19.00
N SER A 35 20.63 10.74 18.72
CA SER A 35 19.48 10.46 17.85
C SER A 35 19.85 10.20 16.38
N PHE A 36 21.04 10.67 15.94
CA PHE A 36 21.57 10.35 14.61
C PHE A 36 22.23 8.97 14.54
N ILE A 37 22.64 8.41 15.67
CA ILE A 37 23.31 7.11 15.76
C ILE A 37 22.27 6.01 16.00
N MET A 38 21.30 6.28 16.88
CA MET A 38 20.23 5.35 17.22
C MET A 38 18.91 5.88 16.67
N HIS A 39 18.49 5.35 15.52
CA HIS A 39 17.15 5.61 15.03
C HIS A 39 16.14 5.17 16.10
N LYS A 40 15.29 6.09 16.56
CA LYS A 40 14.13 5.73 17.37
C LYS A 40 13.33 4.65 16.62
N PRO A 41 12.92 3.56 17.28
CA PRO A 41 12.10 2.54 16.63
C PRO A 41 10.86 3.22 16.08
N ARG A 42 10.67 3.16 14.76
CA ARG A 42 9.47 3.67 14.10
C ARG A 42 8.27 2.95 14.72
N GLN A 43 7.44 3.68 15.45
CA GLN A 43 6.20 3.13 15.97
C GLN A 43 5.29 2.84 14.78
N ARG A 44 5.09 1.54 14.49
CA ARG A 44 4.17 1.11 13.42
C ARG A 44 2.75 1.46 13.82
N SER A 45 2.00 2.06 12.89
CA SER A 45 0.58 2.33 13.09
C SER A 45 -0.20 1.03 13.33
N THR A 46 -1.37 1.14 13.95
CA THR A 46 -2.30 0.00 14.13
C THR A 46 -2.67 -0.64 12.78
N PHE A 47 -2.85 0.19 11.75
CA PHE A 47 -3.05 -0.24 10.36
C PHE A 47 -1.87 -1.08 9.86
N THR A 48 -0.63 -0.58 9.95
CA THR A 48 0.56 -1.30 9.48
C THR A 48 0.76 -2.61 10.23
N LYS A 49 0.49 -2.65 11.53
CA LYS A 49 0.55 -3.90 12.32
C LYS A 49 -0.49 -4.92 11.83
N ALA A 50 -1.72 -4.48 11.56
CA ALA A 50 -2.77 -5.36 11.02
C ALA A 50 -2.43 -5.86 9.61
N ALA A 51 -1.98 -4.98 8.71
CA ALA A 51 -1.56 -5.35 7.36
C ALA A 51 -0.43 -6.40 7.36
N LEU A 52 0.57 -6.24 8.24
CA LEU A 52 1.65 -7.22 8.36
C LEU A 52 1.17 -8.57 8.91
N ARG A 53 0.16 -8.60 9.78
CA ARG A 53 -0.44 -9.87 10.23
C ARG A 53 -1.15 -10.57 9.08
N THR A 54 -1.92 -9.83 8.29
CA THR A 54 -2.59 -10.38 7.09
C THR A 54 -1.58 -10.91 6.08
N LEU A 55 -0.48 -10.18 5.84
CA LEU A 55 0.60 -10.67 4.99
C LEU A 55 1.18 -11.99 5.49
N GLU A 56 1.36 -12.15 6.80
CA GLU A 56 1.85 -13.39 7.37
C GLU A 56 0.86 -14.54 7.19
N SER A 57 -0.45 -14.30 7.38
CA SER A 57 -1.50 -15.28 7.07
C SER A 57 -1.49 -15.71 5.60
N ILE A 58 -1.30 -14.77 4.67
CA ILE A 58 -1.19 -15.08 3.23
C ILE A 58 0.04 -15.95 2.94
N LYS A 59 1.20 -15.66 3.57
CA LYS A 59 2.39 -16.51 3.44
C LYS A 59 2.19 -17.91 3.99
N THR A 60 1.49 -18.06 5.11
CA THR A 60 1.20 -19.39 5.66
C THR A 60 0.32 -20.21 4.71
N LEU A 61 -0.65 -19.56 4.04
CA LEU A 61 -1.46 -20.19 3.01
C LEU A 61 -0.62 -20.60 1.79
N GLU A 62 0.27 -19.73 1.31
CA GLU A 62 1.19 -20.05 0.21
C GLU A 62 2.05 -21.27 0.53
N GLN A 63 2.65 -21.31 1.72
CA GLN A 63 3.46 -22.42 2.19
C GLN A 63 2.65 -23.72 2.30
N PHE A 64 1.40 -23.62 2.78
CA PHE A 64 0.48 -24.76 2.85
C PHE A 64 0.20 -25.33 1.45
N ILE A 65 -0.20 -24.49 0.49
CA ILE A 65 -0.47 -24.93 -0.90
C ILE A 65 0.77 -25.55 -1.54
N LEU A 66 1.95 -24.93 -1.37
CA LEU A 66 3.20 -25.47 -1.93
C LEU A 66 3.56 -26.84 -1.34
N LYS A 67 3.37 -27.02 -0.03
CA LYS A 67 3.64 -28.29 0.66
C LYS A 67 2.72 -29.41 0.14
N HIS A 68 1.43 -29.10 -0.04
CA HIS A 68 0.42 -30.08 -0.43
C HIS A 68 0.23 -30.22 -1.95
N ARG A 69 0.92 -29.44 -2.78
CA ARG A 69 0.75 -29.43 -4.25
C ARG A 69 0.82 -30.82 -4.89
N LYS A 70 1.86 -31.61 -4.55
CA LYS A 70 2.04 -32.95 -5.14
C LYS A 70 0.99 -33.93 -4.64
N ASP A 71 0.75 -33.90 -3.33
CA ASP A 71 -0.24 -34.74 -2.67
C ASP A 71 -1.65 -34.47 -3.22
N TYR A 72 -1.96 -33.22 -3.54
CA TYR A 72 -3.25 -32.81 -4.08
C TYR A 72 -3.48 -33.30 -5.52
N VAL A 73 -2.48 -33.16 -6.40
CA VAL A 73 -2.64 -33.50 -7.83
C VAL A 73 -2.54 -35.01 -8.08
N ASP A 74 -1.63 -35.73 -7.41
CA ASP A 74 -1.39 -37.15 -7.71
C ASP A 74 -2.52 -38.07 -7.21
N PRO A 75 -3.22 -38.81 -8.11
CA PRO A 75 -4.30 -39.72 -7.76
C PRO A 75 -3.93 -40.81 -6.75
N HIS A 76 -2.66 -41.25 -6.76
CA HIS A 76 -2.17 -42.41 -6.03
C HIS A 76 -1.55 -42.08 -4.67
N ARG A 77 -1.45 -40.79 -4.36
CA ARG A 77 -0.70 -40.31 -3.19
C ARG A 77 -1.60 -39.86 -2.04
N THR A 78 -2.86 -39.53 -2.34
CA THR A 78 -3.89 -39.10 -1.38
C THR A 78 -5.25 -39.66 -1.75
N THR A 79 -6.12 -39.76 -0.74
CA THR A 79 -7.55 -40.07 -0.91
C THR A 79 -8.35 -38.83 -1.31
N GLU A 80 -9.53 -39.01 -1.90
CA GLU A 80 -10.41 -37.87 -2.21
C GLU A 80 -10.81 -37.09 -0.94
N GLN A 81 -11.03 -37.79 0.17
CA GLN A 81 -11.35 -37.17 1.46
C GLN A 81 -10.23 -36.23 1.96
N GLU A 82 -8.96 -36.64 1.81
CA GLU A 82 -7.82 -35.79 2.18
C GLU A 82 -7.71 -34.56 1.29
N ARG A 83 -8.05 -34.69 0.00
CA ARG A 83 -8.07 -33.56 -0.92
C ARG A 83 -9.19 -32.57 -0.62
N ASP A 84 -10.38 -33.07 -0.27
CA ASP A 84 -11.49 -32.24 0.17
C ASP A 84 -11.15 -31.50 1.47
N SER A 85 -10.37 -32.12 2.38
CA SER A 85 -9.82 -31.42 3.56
C SER A 85 -8.87 -30.29 3.17
N ILE A 86 -7.95 -30.54 2.24
CA ILE A 86 -7.02 -29.52 1.73
C ILE A 86 -7.79 -28.34 1.11
N GLU A 87 -8.80 -28.62 0.28
CA GLU A 87 -9.65 -27.59 -0.33
C GLU A 87 -10.42 -26.79 0.70
N HIS A 88 -10.98 -27.45 1.70
CA HIS A 88 -11.69 -26.80 2.80
C HIS A 88 -10.76 -25.86 3.58
N GLU A 89 -9.58 -26.33 3.97
CA GLU A 89 -8.59 -25.51 4.69
C GLU A 89 -8.18 -24.29 3.86
N VAL A 90 -7.85 -24.48 2.58
CA VAL A 90 -7.50 -23.37 1.67
C VAL A 90 -8.66 -22.36 1.55
N SER A 91 -9.90 -22.83 1.44
CA SER A 91 -11.09 -21.98 1.39
C SER A 91 -11.26 -21.15 2.66
N VAL A 92 -11.09 -21.75 3.83
CA VAL A 92 -11.15 -21.06 5.13
C VAL A 92 -10.06 -19.99 5.21
N PHE A 93 -8.82 -20.33 4.89
CA PHE A 93 -7.71 -19.36 4.89
C PHE A 93 -7.97 -18.16 3.98
N ILE A 94 -8.47 -18.41 2.76
CA ILE A 94 -8.74 -17.33 1.80
C ILE A 94 -9.87 -16.42 2.30
N LYS A 95 -10.95 -16.99 2.86
CA LYS A 95 -12.05 -16.21 3.44
C LYS A 95 -11.55 -15.34 4.60
N THR A 96 -10.78 -15.91 5.53
CA THR A 96 -10.21 -15.15 6.65
C THR A 96 -9.26 -14.03 6.18
N CYS A 97 -8.38 -14.31 5.21
CA CYS A 97 -7.49 -13.28 4.68
C CYS A 97 -8.28 -12.17 3.98
N LYS A 98 -9.31 -12.53 3.21
CA LYS A 98 -10.21 -11.56 2.56
C LYS A 98 -10.89 -10.65 3.60
N GLU A 99 -11.48 -11.24 4.64
CA GLU A 99 -12.14 -10.46 5.71
C GLU A 99 -11.17 -9.48 6.38
N GLN A 100 -9.92 -9.89 6.62
CA GLN A 100 -8.91 -8.99 7.18
C GLN A 100 -8.57 -7.83 6.21
N ILE A 101 -8.48 -8.11 4.91
CA ILE A 101 -8.26 -7.09 3.87
C ILE A 101 -9.46 -6.13 3.81
N ASP A 102 -10.69 -6.64 3.89
CA ASP A 102 -11.90 -5.82 3.89
C ASP A 102 -11.97 -4.91 5.12
N ILE A 103 -11.59 -5.42 6.30
CA ILE A 103 -11.45 -4.59 7.51
C ILE A 103 -10.43 -3.47 7.32
N LEU A 104 -9.28 -3.77 6.69
CA LEU A 104 -8.28 -2.74 6.38
C LEU A 104 -8.81 -1.70 5.41
N LYS A 105 -9.54 -2.13 4.37
CA LYS A 105 -10.18 -1.26 3.38
C LYS A 105 -11.21 -0.33 4.03
N ASN A 106 -12.09 -0.87 4.86
CA ASN A 106 -13.15 -0.08 5.52
C ASN A 106 -12.57 0.98 6.47
N ARG A 107 -11.47 0.66 7.18
CA ARG A 107 -10.77 1.63 8.03
C ARG A 107 -10.27 2.85 7.24
N ILE A 108 -9.88 2.68 5.98
CA ILE A 108 -9.46 3.81 5.14
C ILE A 108 -10.67 4.66 4.76
N HIS A 109 -11.79 4.03 4.39
CA HIS A 109 -13.02 4.73 4.04
C HIS A 109 -13.62 5.54 5.21
N ASP A 110 -13.58 4.99 6.43
CA ASP A 110 -14.05 5.66 7.65
C ASP A 110 -13.18 6.86 8.02
N GLU A 111 -11.86 6.76 7.83
CA GLU A 111 -10.93 7.87 8.03
C GLU A 111 -11.15 8.98 6.99
N ASP A 112 -11.41 8.65 5.72
CA ASP A 112 -11.73 9.64 4.68
C ASP A 112 -13.04 10.39 4.97
N THR A 113 -14.04 9.69 5.48
CA THR A 113 -15.36 10.27 5.77
C THR A 113 -15.33 11.16 7.02
N SER A 114 -14.59 10.74 8.06
CA SER A 114 -14.42 11.51 9.30
C SER A 114 -13.42 12.68 9.17
N GLY A 115 -12.46 12.61 8.23
CA GLY A 115 -11.56 13.71 7.90
C GLY A 115 -12.28 14.89 7.26
N LYS A 116 -13.22 14.62 6.34
CA LYS A 116 -14.01 15.65 5.63
C LYS A 116 -14.87 16.51 6.56
N SER A 117 -15.44 15.95 7.62
CA SER A 117 -16.24 16.71 8.59
C SER A 117 -15.42 17.60 9.52
N LYS A 118 -14.11 17.33 9.68
CA LYS A 118 -13.16 18.17 10.43
C LYS A 118 -12.38 19.17 9.56
N ALA A 119 -12.49 19.05 8.24
CA ALA A 119 -11.79 19.89 7.27
C ALA A 119 -12.18 21.37 7.34
N TRP A 120 -13.38 21.72 7.80
CA TRP A 120 -13.80 23.12 7.97
C TRP A 120 -12.89 23.93 8.92
N LEU A 121 -12.20 23.27 9.87
CA LEU A 121 -11.41 23.95 10.91
C LEU A 121 -9.88 23.91 10.71
N THR A 122 -9.35 23.23 9.69
CA THR A 122 -7.90 22.87 9.67
C THR A 122 -7.21 23.05 8.31
N MET A 123 -7.18 24.27 7.78
CA MET A 123 -6.58 24.66 6.48
C MET A 123 -5.04 24.54 6.36
N ARG A 124 -4.35 23.67 7.12
CA ARG A 124 -2.87 23.64 7.17
C ARG A 124 -2.21 22.26 7.02
N SER A 125 -2.95 21.16 6.85
CA SER A 125 -2.37 19.79 6.88
C SER A 125 -3.02 18.79 5.91
N ASP A 126 -3.55 19.20 4.77
CA ASP A 126 -4.27 18.27 3.89
C ASP A 126 -3.35 17.31 3.10
N ASN A 127 -2.10 17.70 2.81
CA ASN A 127 -1.25 16.91 1.89
C ASN A 127 -0.67 15.65 2.51
N SER A 128 -0.29 15.69 3.80
CA SER A 128 0.15 14.50 4.53
C SER A 128 -0.97 13.46 4.63
N HIS A 129 -2.23 13.90 4.61
CA HIS A 129 -3.38 13.01 4.64
C HIS A 129 -3.53 12.24 3.32
N VAL A 130 -3.43 12.91 2.17
CA VAL A 130 -3.51 12.27 0.84
C VAL A 130 -2.41 11.23 0.67
N ASP A 131 -1.16 11.56 1.03
CA ASP A 131 -0.04 10.62 0.94
C ASP A 131 -0.23 9.39 1.85
N ILE A 132 -0.76 9.59 3.07
CA ILE A 132 -1.03 8.50 4.01
C ILE A 132 -2.17 7.61 3.48
N VAL A 133 -3.23 8.20 2.94
CA VAL A 133 -4.37 7.48 2.36
C VAL A 133 -3.95 6.68 1.12
N ALA A 134 -3.19 7.30 0.21
CA ALA A 134 -2.61 6.62 -0.95
C ALA A 134 -1.70 5.46 -0.53
N HIS A 135 -0.83 5.66 0.47
CA HIS A 135 -0.02 4.58 1.03
C HIS A 135 -0.88 3.43 1.59
N LYS A 136 -1.93 3.73 2.37
CA LYS A 136 -2.82 2.70 2.92
C LYS A 136 -3.55 1.93 1.83
N HIS A 137 -4.03 2.61 0.79
CA HIS A 137 -4.62 1.96 -0.38
C HIS A 137 -3.63 1.06 -1.12
N GLY A 138 -2.40 1.53 -1.35
CA GLY A 138 -1.33 0.73 -1.95
C GLY A 138 -1.03 -0.54 -1.16
N VAL A 139 -1.01 -0.46 0.17
CA VAL A 139 -0.83 -1.64 1.04
C VAL A 139 -1.98 -2.65 0.87
N VAL A 140 -3.23 -2.18 0.84
CA VAL A 140 -4.40 -3.05 0.61
C VAL A 140 -4.33 -3.71 -0.76
N LEU A 141 -3.96 -2.97 -1.81
CA LEU A 141 -3.80 -3.53 -3.17
C LEU A 141 -2.77 -4.66 -3.19
N ILE A 142 -1.58 -4.43 -2.62
CA ILE A 142 -0.51 -5.43 -2.57
C ILE A 142 -1.00 -6.71 -1.86
N LEU A 143 -1.74 -6.57 -0.75
CA LEU A 143 -2.31 -7.72 -0.04
C LEU A 143 -3.34 -8.47 -0.89
N SER A 144 -4.25 -7.74 -1.55
CA SER A 144 -5.27 -8.31 -2.44
C SER A 144 -4.64 -9.05 -3.62
N GLU A 145 -3.63 -8.46 -4.27
CA GLU A 145 -2.89 -9.07 -5.38
C GLU A 145 -2.18 -10.35 -4.95
N LYS A 146 -1.51 -10.32 -3.79
CA LYS A 146 -0.83 -11.51 -3.25
C LYS A 146 -1.81 -12.63 -2.96
N LEU A 147 -2.93 -12.34 -2.29
CA LEU A 147 -3.96 -13.33 -2.01
C LEU A 147 -4.58 -13.86 -3.30
N HIS A 148 -4.90 -12.99 -4.27
CA HIS A 148 -5.45 -13.39 -5.57
C HIS A 148 -4.48 -14.27 -6.36
N SER A 149 -3.19 -13.95 -6.38
CA SER A 149 -2.16 -14.77 -7.03
C SER A 149 -2.13 -16.19 -6.47
N ILE A 150 -2.20 -16.34 -5.14
CA ILE A 150 -2.21 -17.64 -4.48
C ILE A 150 -3.51 -18.40 -4.74
N THR A 151 -4.67 -17.72 -4.66
CA THR A 151 -5.96 -18.32 -5.01
C THR A 151 -5.98 -18.82 -6.45
N SER A 152 -5.46 -18.03 -7.40
CA SER A 152 -5.37 -18.41 -8.80
C SER A 152 -4.44 -19.62 -9.02
N GLN A 153 -3.29 -19.67 -8.32
CA GLN A 153 -2.42 -20.84 -8.35
C GLN A 153 -3.13 -22.10 -7.84
N PHE A 154 -3.94 -21.98 -6.79
CA PHE A 154 -4.70 -23.11 -6.28
C PHE A 154 -5.80 -23.55 -7.27
N ASP A 155 -6.56 -22.61 -7.84
CA ASP A 155 -7.58 -22.91 -8.84
C ASP A 155 -7.00 -23.64 -10.07
N GLN A 156 -5.77 -23.31 -10.48
CA GLN A 156 -5.06 -24.05 -11.54
C GLN A 156 -4.83 -25.52 -11.15
N LEU A 157 -4.48 -25.81 -9.89
CA LEU A 157 -4.35 -27.19 -9.41
C LEU A 157 -5.69 -27.92 -9.43
N ARG A 158 -6.77 -27.24 -9.03
CA ARG A 158 -8.13 -27.79 -9.08
C ARG A 158 -8.56 -28.11 -10.51
N ALA A 159 -8.26 -27.20 -11.45
CA ALA A 159 -8.55 -27.39 -12.87
C ALA A 159 -7.82 -28.60 -13.47
N ILE A 160 -6.55 -28.82 -13.10
CA ILE A 160 -5.80 -30.03 -13.51
C ILE A 160 -6.52 -31.29 -13.03
N ARG A 161 -6.92 -31.34 -11.74
CA ARG A 161 -7.66 -32.49 -11.20
C ARG A 161 -8.99 -32.72 -11.88
N PHE A 162 -9.75 -31.65 -12.12
CA PHE A 162 -11.03 -31.74 -12.81
C PHE A 162 -10.84 -32.30 -14.22
N GLN A 163 -9.84 -31.80 -14.95
CA GLN A 163 -9.51 -32.29 -16.28
C GLN A 163 -9.09 -33.77 -16.27
N ASP A 164 -8.32 -34.21 -15.26
CA ASP A 164 -7.93 -35.61 -15.09
C ASP A 164 -9.14 -36.52 -14.79
N ALA A 165 -10.07 -36.06 -13.96
CA ALA A 165 -11.33 -36.76 -13.69
C ALA A 165 -12.18 -36.92 -14.96
N VAL A 166 -12.31 -35.84 -15.74
CA VAL A 166 -13.02 -35.84 -17.04
C VAL A 166 -12.33 -36.77 -18.04
N ASN A 167 -11.00 -36.73 -18.15
CA ASN A 167 -10.22 -37.58 -19.06
C ASN A 167 -10.33 -39.07 -18.70
N LYS A 168 -10.43 -39.40 -17.40
CA LYS A 168 -10.66 -40.76 -16.92
C LYS A 168 -12.10 -41.22 -17.19
N ALA A 169 -13.06 -40.31 -17.08
CA ALA A 169 -14.48 -40.58 -17.28
C ALA A 169 -14.88 -40.71 -18.75
N MET A 170 -14.20 -40.01 -19.66
CA MET A 170 -14.37 -40.16 -21.11
C MET A 170 -13.32 -41.12 -21.68
N PRO A 171 -13.60 -42.43 -21.81
CA PRO A 171 -12.69 -43.33 -22.50
C PRO A 171 -12.56 -42.87 -23.95
N ARG A 172 -11.32 -42.71 -24.42
CA ARG A 172 -11.01 -42.57 -25.85
C ARG A 172 -11.84 -43.60 -26.61
N ARG A 173 -12.77 -43.14 -27.46
CA ARG A 173 -13.50 -43.96 -28.45
C ARG A 173 -12.49 -44.79 -29.27
N LYS A 174 -12.16 -45.99 -28.80
CA LYS A 174 -11.80 -47.11 -29.67
C LYS A 174 -12.98 -48.06 -29.63
N MET A 175 -13.60 -48.17 -30.78
CA MET A 175 -14.79 -48.96 -31.05
C MET A 175 -14.49 -50.45 -30.80
N HIS A 176 -15.16 -51.01 -29.79
CA HIS A 176 -15.46 -52.42 -29.48
C HIS A 176 -15.08 -52.78 -28.04
N GLN A 177 -16.04 -52.77 -27.12
CA GLN A 177 -16.72 -53.99 -26.65
C GLN A 177 -17.78 -53.59 -25.60
N VAL A 178 -18.95 -54.19 -25.73
CA VAL A 178 -20.11 -54.02 -24.83
C VAL A 178 -19.82 -54.76 -23.52
N THR A 179 -19.80 -54.05 -22.40
CA THR A 179 -20.22 -54.58 -21.09
C THR A 179 -20.86 -53.47 -20.26
N ASN A 180 -22.10 -53.72 -19.89
CA ASN A 180 -22.97 -52.93 -19.05
C ASN A 180 -22.47 -52.92 -17.58
N SER A 181 -22.79 -51.84 -16.86
CA SER A 181 -22.71 -51.59 -15.39
C SER A 181 -21.62 -50.62 -14.91
N ASN A 182 -22.08 -49.57 -14.19
CA ASN A 182 -21.35 -48.49 -13.45
C ASN A 182 -21.30 -47.07 -14.07
N SER A 183 -22.15 -46.74 -15.06
CA SER A 183 -22.28 -45.38 -15.60
C SER A 183 -22.91 -44.30 -14.67
N PRO A 184 -23.82 -44.56 -13.71
CA PRO A 184 -24.44 -43.48 -12.93
C PRO A 184 -23.49 -42.83 -11.91
N ASN A 185 -22.71 -43.63 -11.17
CA ASN A 185 -21.77 -43.12 -10.15
C ASN A 185 -20.66 -42.22 -10.74
N LEU A 186 -20.32 -42.39 -12.02
CA LEU A 186 -19.26 -41.63 -12.69
C LEU A 186 -19.73 -40.25 -13.14
N LEU A 187 -21.01 -40.11 -13.52
CA LEU A 187 -21.60 -38.81 -13.84
C LEU A 187 -21.88 -38.01 -12.57
N ASP A 188 -22.33 -38.68 -11.50
CA ASP A 188 -22.55 -38.04 -10.21
C ASP A 188 -21.23 -37.48 -9.63
N THR A 189 -20.12 -38.22 -9.73
CA THR A 189 -18.80 -37.73 -9.30
C THR A 189 -18.31 -36.54 -10.12
N VAL A 190 -18.51 -36.54 -11.45
CA VAL A 190 -18.17 -35.39 -12.30
C VAL A 190 -19.03 -34.17 -11.95
N GLN A 191 -20.34 -34.35 -11.75
CA GLN A 191 -21.26 -33.26 -11.38
C GLN A 191 -20.96 -32.69 -9.99
N GLU A 192 -20.61 -33.54 -9.01
CA GLU A 192 -20.18 -33.10 -7.69
C GLU A 192 -18.86 -32.31 -7.76
N THR A 193 -17.90 -32.77 -8.57
CA THR A 193 -16.65 -32.02 -8.77
C THR A 193 -16.85 -30.69 -9.50
N GLU A 194 -17.81 -30.61 -10.42
CA GLU A 194 -18.16 -29.38 -11.15
C GLU A 194 -18.74 -28.32 -10.20
N THR A 195 -19.71 -28.70 -9.36
CA THR A 195 -20.31 -27.76 -8.39
C THR A 195 -19.27 -27.23 -7.38
N LYS A 196 -18.39 -28.09 -6.87
CA LYS A 196 -17.27 -27.69 -6.00
C LYS A 196 -16.29 -26.75 -6.73
N MET A 197 -16.06 -26.93 -8.03
CA MET A 197 -15.17 -26.05 -8.82
C MET A 197 -15.75 -24.63 -8.97
N VAL A 198 -17.07 -24.49 -9.10
CA VAL A 198 -17.74 -23.21 -9.35
C VAL A 198 -17.59 -22.21 -8.19
N GLU A 199 -17.75 -22.63 -6.94
CA GLU A 199 -17.76 -21.70 -5.79
C GLU A 199 -16.42 -20.97 -5.59
N MET A 200 -15.31 -21.69 -5.64
CA MET A 200 -13.98 -21.08 -5.48
C MET A 200 -13.61 -20.22 -6.69
N SER A 201 -13.99 -20.67 -7.90
CA SER A 201 -13.77 -19.91 -9.13
C SER A 201 -14.54 -18.58 -9.08
N ALA A 202 -15.75 -18.58 -8.52
CA ALA A 202 -16.52 -17.37 -8.29
C ALA A 202 -15.85 -16.44 -7.26
N LEU A 203 -15.29 -16.99 -6.17
CA LEU A 203 -14.52 -16.21 -5.20
C LEU A 203 -13.27 -15.59 -5.83
N ASN A 204 -12.53 -16.34 -6.62
CA ASN A 204 -11.34 -15.87 -7.33
C ASN A 204 -11.68 -14.77 -8.34
N HIS A 205 -12.79 -14.92 -9.07
CA HIS A 205 -13.30 -13.89 -9.97
C HIS A 205 -13.66 -12.59 -9.21
N LEU A 206 -14.40 -12.70 -8.11
CA LEU A 206 -14.71 -11.55 -7.25
C LEU A 206 -13.43 -10.84 -6.77
N MET A 207 -12.42 -11.60 -6.37
CA MET A 207 -11.14 -11.04 -5.97
C MET A 207 -10.44 -10.29 -7.11
N ALA A 208 -10.43 -10.84 -8.33
CA ALA A 208 -9.88 -10.16 -9.51
C ALA A 208 -10.58 -8.81 -9.75
N THR A 209 -11.91 -8.78 -9.63
CA THR A 209 -12.68 -7.53 -9.77
C THR A 209 -12.34 -6.51 -8.70
N HIS A 210 -12.15 -6.95 -7.45
CA HIS A 210 -11.77 -6.05 -6.35
C HIS A 210 -10.34 -5.50 -6.50
N VAL A 211 -9.38 -6.30 -6.98
CA VAL A 211 -8.01 -5.85 -7.28
C VAL A 211 -8.03 -4.77 -8.36
N LEU A 212 -8.81 -4.97 -9.42
CA LEU A 212 -8.95 -4.00 -10.50
C LEU A 212 -9.57 -2.69 -10.00
N GLN A 213 -10.65 -2.76 -9.22
CA GLN A 213 -11.27 -1.59 -8.61
C GLN A 213 -10.30 -0.81 -7.70
N GLN A 214 -9.50 -1.51 -6.89
CA GLN A 214 -8.50 -0.89 -6.00
C GLN A 214 -7.39 -0.18 -6.79
N THR A 215 -6.98 -0.76 -7.92
CA THR A 215 -5.96 -0.18 -8.81
C THR A 215 -6.42 1.18 -9.35
N GLN A 216 -7.65 1.26 -9.85
CA GLN A 216 -8.24 2.51 -10.33
C GLN A 216 -8.34 3.58 -9.23
N GLN A 217 -8.69 3.17 -8.01
CA GLN A 217 -8.77 4.10 -6.87
C GLN A 217 -7.39 4.69 -6.51
N ILE A 218 -6.32 3.91 -6.60
CA ILE A 218 -4.95 4.39 -6.32
C ILE A 218 -4.47 5.37 -7.39
N GLU A 219 -4.80 5.13 -8.66
CA GLU A 219 -4.44 6.03 -9.76
C GLU A 219 -5.02 7.44 -9.54
N LEU A 220 -6.31 7.51 -9.16
CA LEU A 220 -6.95 8.78 -8.83
C LEU A 220 -6.32 9.45 -7.60
N LEU A 221 -6.01 8.68 -6.54
CA LEU A 221 -5.35 9.22 -5.36
C LEU A 221 -3.93 9.70 -5.66
N TYR A 222 -3.22 9.05 -6.59
CA TYR A 222 -1.90 9.45 -7.03
C TYR A 222 -1.94 10.77 -7.80
N GLU A 223 -2.88 10.94 -8.73
CA GLU A 223 -3.07 12.22 -9.42
C GLU A 223 -3.34 13.35 -8.43
N GLN A 224 -4.20 13.12 -7.44
CA GLN A 224 -4.49 14.09 -6.38
C GLN A 224 -3.26 14.41 -5.53
N ALA A 225 -2.44 13.42 -5.18
CA ALA A 225 -1.21 13.62 -4.41
C ALA A 225 -0.17 14.46 -5.21
N VAL A 226 -0.05 14.19 -6.52
CA VAL A 226 0.83 14.95 -7.42
C VAL A 226 0.36 16.40 -7.54
N GLU A 227 -0.95 16.62 -7.74
CA GLU A 227 -1.53 17.95 -7.82
C GLU A 227 -1.35 18.73 -6.51
N ALA A 228 -1.62 18.08 -5.37
CA ALA A 228 -1.41 18.65 -4.05
C ALA A 228 0.06 19.06 -3.83
N THR A 229 1.01 18.20 -4.22
CA THR A 229 2.44 18.50 -4.14
C THR A 229 2.82 19.70 -5.01
N LYS A 230 2.30 19.77 -6.24
CA LYS A 230 2.50 20.89 -7.15
C LYS A 230 1.96 22.21 -6.58
N ASN A 231 0.79 22.17 -5.93
CA ASN A 231 0.18 23.33 -5.28
C ASN A 231 1.04 23.84 -4.12
N VAL A 232 1.65 22.95 -3.33
CA VAL A 232 2.61 23.35 -2.27
C VAL A 232 3.85 23.99 -2.85
N GLU A 233 4.43 23.39 -3.90
CA GLU A 233 5.62 23.93 -4.53
C GLU A 233 5.37 25.34 -5.07
N MET A 234 4.24 25.54 -5.77
CA MET A 234 3.81 26.85 -6.24
C MET A 234 3.57 27.81 -5.06
N GLY A 235 2.88 27.37 -4.01
CA GLY A 235 2.66 28.19 -2.80
C GLY A 235 3.96 28.63 -2.13
N ASN A 236 4.94 27.73 -1.99
CA ASN A 236 6.26 28.05 -1.44
C ASN A 236 7.01 29.06 -2.31
N LYS A 237 6.90 28.95 -3.63
CA LYS A 237 7.48 29.91 -4.57
C LYS A 237 6.84 31.30 -4.41
N GLU A 238 5.52 31.37 -4.27
CA GLU A 238 4.80 32.63 -4.04
C GLU A 238 5.14 33.25 -2.67
N ILE A 239 5.25 32.45 -1.61
CA ILE A 239 5.70 32.93 -0.29
C ILE A 239 7.12 33.48 -0.36
N SER A 240 8.03 32.78 -1.04
CA SER A 240 9.41 33.24 -1.23
C SER A 240 9.45 34.57 -1.98
N GLN A 241 8.69 34.71 -3.07
CA GLN A 241 8.54 35.97 -3.80
C GLN A 241 7.96 37.09 -2.92
N ALA A 242 6.95 36.79 -2.09
CA ALA A 242 6.35 37.78 -1.19
C ALA A 242 7.35 38.29 -0.14
N VAL A 243 8.18 37.40 0.43
CA VAL A 243 9.27 37.78 1.36
C VAL A 243 10.30 38.65 0.65
N GLN A 244 10.69 38.30 -0.58
CA GLN A 244 11.66 39.09 -1.36
C GLN A 244 11.11 40.49 -1.71
N ARG A 245 9.83 40.57 -2.10
CA ARG A 245 9.14 41.85 -2.34
C ARG A 245 9.06 42.69 -1.07
N ASN A 246 8.77 42.09 0.09
CA ASN A 246 8.71 42.80 1.37
C ASN A 246 10.07 43.38 1.77
N SER A 247 11.15 42.59 1.64
CA SER A 247 12.51 43.05 1.91
C SER A 247 12.91 44.21 0.99
N SER A 248 12.59 44.09 -0.31
CA SER A 248 12.90 45.12 -1.31
C SER A 248 12.14 46.42 -1.06
N SER A 249 10.85 46.34 -0.69
CA SER A 249 10.02 47.50 -0.33
C SER A 249 10.57 48.25 0.88
N ARG A 250 10.99 47.51 1.92
CA ARG A 250 11.59 48.10 3.11
C ARG A 250 12.88 48.86 2.81
N THR A 251 13.74 48.30 1.95
CA THR A 251 14.98 48.98 1.51
C THR A 251 14.69 50.25 0.72
N PHE A 252 13.70 50.21 -0.18
CA PHE A 252 13.30 51.37 -0.96
C PHE A 252 12.76 52.51 -0.07
N LEU A 253 11.93 52.18 0.93
CA LEU A 253 11.38 53.16 1.87
C LEU A 253 12.49 53.82 2.71
N LEU A 254 13.49 53.05 3.16
CA LEU A 254 14.64 53.60 3.89
C LEU A 254 15.48 54.56 3.03
N LEU A 255 15.74 54.20 1.76
CA LEU A 255 16.44 55.09 0.83
C LEU A 255 15.66 56.37 0.55
N PHE A 256 14.34 56.27 0.37
CA PHE A 256 13.47 57.43 0.16
C PHE A 256 13.50 58.39 1.36
N LEU A 257 13.35 57.87 2.58
CA LEU A 257 13.44 58.69 3.79
C LEU A 257 14.81 59.34 3.95
N PHE A 258 15.89 58.61 3.66
CA PHE A 258 17.24 59.16 3.68
C PHE A 258 17.37 60.36 2.72
N VAL A 259 17.02 60.19 1.44
CA VAL A 259 17.07 61.29 0.45
C VAL A 259 16.20 62.47 0.85
N LEU A 260 14.99 62.22 1.38
CA LEU A 260 14.09 63.27 1.86
C LEU A 260 14.71 64.08 3.00
N THR A 261 15.30 63.42 4.01
CA THR A 261 15.93 64.11 5.14
C THR A 261 17.09 65.01 4.72
N PHE A 262 17.98 64.53 3.82
CA PHE A 262 19.06 65.36 3.28
C PHE A 262 18.55 66.52 2.42
N SER A 263 17.48 66.32 1.66
CA SER A 263 16.88 67.38 0.86
C SER A 263 16.32 68.50 1.72
N ILE A 264 15.64 68.15 2.83
CA ILE A 264 15.12 69.13 3.80
C ILE A 264 16.27 69.88 4.47
N LEU A 265 17.32 69.17 4.90
CA LEU A 265 18.48 69.79 5.56
C LEU A 265 19.25 70.73 4.62
N PHE A 266 19.34 70.39 3.33
CA PHE A 266 19.94 71.26 2.32
C PHE A 266 19.10 72.53 2.08
N LEU A 267 17.77 72.39 2.02
CA LEU A 267 16.83 73.52 1.91
C LEU A 267 16.92 74.45 3.12
N ASP A 268 17.04 73.90 4.33
CA ASP A 268 17.20 74.66 5.57
C ASP A 268 18.54 75.41 5.61
N TRP A 269 19.62 74.81 5.09
CA TRP A 269 20.93 75.47 5.02
C TRP A 269 21.00 76.62 4.01
N TYR A 270 20.18 76.57 2.96
CA TYR A 270 20.19 77.59 1.90
C TYR A 270 19.26 78.78 2.16
N ASN A 271 18.33 78.65 3.12
CA ASN A 271 17.35 79.66 3.51
C ASN A 271 17.87 80.55 4.64
#